data_AF-A0A1Y1NME8-F1
#
_entry.id   AF-A0A1Y1NME8-F1
#
_cell.length_a   1.000
_cell.length_b   1.000
_cell.length_c   1.000
_cell.angle_alpha   90.00
_cell.angle_beta   90.00
_cell.angle_gamma   90.00
#
_symmetry.space_group_name_H-M   'P 1'
#
loop_
_entity.id
_entity.type
_entity.pdbx_description
1 polymer ?
#
loop_
_entity_poly.entity_id
_entity_poly.type
_entity_poly.pdbx_seq_one_letter_code
_entity_poly.pdbx_strand_id
1 'polypeptide(L)'
;PKPGMTNPTVAVKYVNLKNKESEVEDISSIIPVDIVSKDHVLQDVKWATDTDVVAVSLNRVQNIAAMVRCTLTTKKCNTFYEKKLAHGWIELKAPIYNSDGSKFLLLLPEPEGKDTYKHLSLVENHDISQRKRLTFGKRVISSVYGWDEARSLVYYAGTIEGDHGQQHVYVVDLKTASDRCLTCDVATPEGPCQFASGSFSAKFS
;
A
#
# COMPACT_ATOMS: atom_id res chain seq x y z
N PRO A 1 0.10 -21.24 -13.52
CA PRO A 1 -0.59 -22.54 -13.35
C PRO A 1 -2.03 -22.48 -13.86
N LYS A 2 -2.56 -23.60 -14.38
CA LYS A 2 -4.00 -23.70 -14.70
C LYS A 2 -4.83 -23.67 -13.40
N PRO A 3 -6.13 -23.34 -13.47
CA PRO A 3 -7.02 -23.39 -12.31
C PRO A 3 -6.93 -24.74 -11.58
N GLY A 4 -6.82 -24.71 -10.25
CA GLY A 4 -6.71 -25.89 -9.40
C GLY A 4 -5.33 -26.55 -9.33
N MET A 5 -4.40 -26.22 -10.23
CA MET A 5 -3.04 -26.79 -10.23
C MET A 5 -2.17 -26.18 -9.14
N THR A 6 -1.14 -26.92 -8.73
CA THR A 6 -0.12 -26.48 -7.76
C THR A 6 0.46 -25.12 -8.14
N ASN A 7 0.48 -24.21 -7.18
CA ASN A 7 1.11 -22.90 -7.33
C ASN A 7 2.64 -23.03 -7.31
N PRO A 8 3.37 -22.09 -7.94
CA PRO A 8 4.82 -22.04 -7.76
C PRO A 8 5.17 -21.78 -6.30
N THR A 9 6.27 -22.37 -5.85
CA THR A 9 6.94 -21.97 -4.62
C THR A 9 7.77 -20.71 -4.88
N VAL A 10 7.77 -19.79 -3.91
CA VAL A 10 8.46 -18.50 -4.02
C VAL A 10 9.48 -18.36 -2.89
N ALA A 11 10.59 -17.67 -3.19
CA ALA A 11 11.61 -17.34 -2.21
C ALA A 11 11.86 -15.81 -2.21
N VAL A 12 12.02 -15.23 -1.03
CA VAL A 12 12.40 -13.82 -0.86
C VAL A 12 13.85 -13.78 -0.43
N LYS A 13 14.68 -13.14 -1.25
CA LYS A 13 16.12 -13.04 -1.02
C LYS A 13 16.58 -11.60 -1.14
N TYR A 14 17.65 -11.24 -0.45
CA TYR A 14 18.31 -9.95 -0.62
C TYR A 14 19.83 -10.11 -0.67
N VAL A 15 20.52 -9.08 -1.13
CA VAL A 15 21.98 -9.01 -1.16
C VAL A 15 22.41 -7.57 -0.90
N ASN A 16 23.51 -7.38 -0.16
CA ASN A 16 24.05 -6.05 0.09
C ASN A 16 24.94 -5.61 -1.08
N LEU A 17 24.43 -4.70 -1.90
CA LEU A 17 25.15 -4.19 -3.08
C LEU A 17 26.36 -3.29 -2.75
N LYS A 18 26.49 -2.80 -1.51
CA LYS A 18 27.66 -2.01 -1.06
C LYS A 18 28.84 -2.91 -0.70
N ASN A 19 28.58 -4.16 -0.32
CA ASN A 19 29.62 -5.14 0.00
C ASN A 19 29.74 -6.16 -1.13
N LYS A 20 30.86 -6.10 -1.88
CA LYS A 20 31.13 -7.02 -2.99
C LYS A 20 31.26 -8.49 -2.57
N GLU A 21 31.56 -8.74 -1.29
CA GLU A 21 31.65 -10.08 -0.72
C GLU A 21 30.31 -10.56 -0.14
N SER A 22 29.25 -9.74 -0.20
CA SER A 22 27.93 -10.14 0.29
C SER A 22 27.38 -11.31 -0.52
N GLU A 23 27.04 -12.38 0.17
CA GLU A 23 26.25 -13.46 -0.41
C GLU A 23 24.76 -13.08 -0.46
N VAL A 24 24.02 -13.80 -1.29
CA VAL A 24 22.56 -13.70 -1.36
C VAL A 24 21.96 -14.41 -0.15
N GLU A 25 21.21 -13.67 0.65
CA GLU A 25 20.57 -14.20 1.86
C GLU A 25 19.08 -14.47 1.61
N ASP A 26 18.62 -15.67 1.98
CA ASP A 26 17.21 -16.06 1.92
C ASP A 26 16.51 -15.74 3.24
N ILE A 27 15.39 -15.01 3.17
CA ILE A 27 14.57 -14.62 4.33
C ILE A 27 13.19 -15.29 4.32
N SER A 28 12.90 -16.19 3.39
CA SER A 28 11.60 -16.86 3.32
C SER A 28 11.25 -17.63 4.58
N SER A 29 12.25 -18.18 5.29
CA SER A 29 12.05 -18.96 6.51
C SER A 29 11.60 -18.13 7.72
N ILE A 30 11.90 -16.82 7.74
CA ILE A 30 11.54 -15.93 8.83
C ILE A 30 10.21 -15.20 8.58
N ILE A 31 9.74 -15.14 7.34
CA ILE A 31 8.43 -14.58 7.01
C ILE A 31 7.36 -15.59 7.48
N PRO A 32 6.48 -15.23 8.43
CA PRO A 32 5.50 -16.15 9.00
C PRO A 32 4.33 -16.38 8.03
N VAL A 33 4.49 -17.29 7.07
CA VAL A 33 3.48 -17.57 6.04
C VAL A 33 2.28 -18.38 6.54
N ASP A 34 2.45 -19.13 7.63
CA ASP A 34 1.39 -19.92 8.26
C ASP A 34 0.21 -19.06 8.75
N ILE A 35 0.43 -17.75 8.90
CA ILE A 35 -0.60 -16.78 9.26
C ILE A 35 -1.74 -16.68 8.24
N VAL A 36 -1.43 -16.92 6.96
CA VAL A 36 -2.45 -16.97 5.90
C VAL A 36 -2.75 -18.42 5.53
N SER A 37 -1.71 -19.21 5.20
CA SER A 37 -1.73 -20.65 4.92
C SER A 37 -0.37 -21.08 4.36
N LYS A 38 -0.02 -22.37 4.43
CA LYS A 38 1.19 -22.90 3.77
C LYS A 38 1.19 -22.69 2.24
N ASP A 39 0.07 -22.97 1.58
CA ASP A 39 -0.15 -22.70 0.15
C ASP A 39 -0.56 -21.23 -0.03
N HIS A 40 0.42 -20.33 0.04
CA HIS A 40 0.25 -18.88 -0.01
C HIS A 40 0.68 -18.29 -1.35
N VAL A 41 0.27 -17.05 -1.57
CA VAL A 41 0.73 -16.18 -2.66
C VAL A 41 1.45 -15.00 -2.02
N LEU A 42 2.71 -14.78 -2.41
CA LEU A 42 3.43 -13.56 -2.11
C LEU A 42 2.99 -12.48 -3.11
N GLN A 43 2.23 -11.50 -2.64
CA GLN A 43 1.61 -10.49 -3.49
C GLN A 43 2.51 -9.28 -3.74
N ASP A 44 3.20 -8.80 -2.71
CA ASP A 44 4.06 -7.61 -2.80
C ASP A 44 5.23 -7.73 -1.82
N VAL A 45 6.38 -7.15 -2.20
CA VAL A 45 7.57 -7.03 -1.37
C VAL A 45 8.17 -5.65 -1.58
N LYS A 46 8.27 -4.86 -0.51
CA LYS A 46 8.83 -3.51 -0.57
C LYS A 46 9.77 -3.22 0.59
N TRP A 47 10.76 -2.37 0.35
CA TRP A 47 11.58 -1.79 1.40
C TRP A 47 10.75 -0.79 2.23
N ALA A 48 10.82 -0.92 3.55
CA ALA A 48 10.33 0.08 4.50
C ALA A 48 11.46 1.04 4.90
N THR A 49 12.67 0.51 5.04
CA THR A 49 13.93 1.25 5.27
C THR A 49 15.07 0.50 4.57
N ASP A 50 16.32 0.96 4.68
CA ASP A 50 17.50 0.22 4.18
C ASP A 50 17.69 -1.15 4.87
N THR A 51 17.06 -1.39 6.02
CA THR A 51 17.22 -2.62 6.81
C THR A 51 15.91 -3.37 7.06
N ASP A 52 14.78 -2.83 6.63
CA ASP A 52 13.46 -3.40 6.85
C ASP A 52 12.74 -3.66 5.53
N VAL A 53 12.17 -4.84 5.39
CA VAL A 53 11.36 -5.25 4.24
C VAL A 53 9.95 -5.57 4.72
N VAL A 54 8.94 -5.16 3.94
CA VAL A 54 7.55 -5.58 4.12
C VAL A 54 7.18 -6.59 3.06
N ALA A 55 6.64 -7.73 3.50
CA ALA A 55 6.03 -8.74 2.65
C ALA A 55 4.51 -8.71 2.85
N VAL A 56 3.77 -8.76 1.74
CA VAL A 56 2.32 -8.91 1.71
C VAL A 56 1.99 -10.29 1.18
N SER A 57 1.33 -11.11 1.99
CA SER A 57 1.00 -12.49 1.65
C SER A 57 -0.50 -12.70 1.70
N LEU A 58 -1.00 -13.54 0.80
CA LEU A 58 -2.38 -13.99 0.71
C LEU A 58 -2.43 -15.51 0.83
N ASN A 59 -3.52 -16.07 1.36
CA ASN A 59 -3.79 -17.49 1.15
C ASN A 59 -4.14 -17.75 -0.33
N ARG A 60 -4.07 -18.99 -0.80
CA ARG A 60 -4.38 -19.33 -2.21
C ARG A 60 -5.78 -18.90 -2.66
N VAL A 61 -6.77 -18.90 -1.77
CA VAL A 61 -8.16 -18.46 -2.04
C VAL A 61 -8.29 -16.94 -2.05
N GLN A 62 -7.26 -16.21 -1.58
CA GLN A 62 -7.16 -14.75 -1.54
C GLN A 62 -8.24 -14.07 -0.68
N ASN A 63 -8.69 -14.73 0.39
CA ASN A 63 -9.63 -14.17 1.38
C ASN A 63 -9.03 -14.03 2.79
N ILE A 64 -7.76 -14.40 2.96
CA ILE A 64 -6.94 -14.14 4.14
C ILE A 64 -5.65 -13.46 3.66
N ALA A 65 -5.30 -12.35 4.27
CA ALA A 65 -4.14 -11.55 3.91
C ALA A 65 -3.40 -11.08 5.16
N ALA A 66 -2.08 -10.97 5.06
CA ALA A 66 -1.24 -10.42 6.12
C ALA A 66 -0.14 -9.52 5.56
N MET A 67 0.21 -8.49 6.31
CA MET A 67 1.41 -7.68 6.09
C MET A 67 2.40 -7.91 7.22
N VAL A 68 3.63 -8.25 6.84
CA VAL A 68 4.71 -8.59 7.76
C VAL A 68 5.88 -7.66 7.50
N ARG A 69 6.40 -7.00 8.53
CA ARG A 69 7.66 -6.26 8.48
C ARG A 69 8.79 -7.13 9.05
N CYS A 70 9.88 -7.27 8.30
CA CYS A 70 11.05 -8.05 8.66
C CYS A 70 12.28 -7.14 8.72
N THR A 71 12.96 -7.14 9.87
CA THR A 71 14.23 -6.43 10.05
C THR A 71 15.38 -7.38 9.69
N LEU A 72 16.10 -7.07 8.61
CA LEU A 72 17.12 -7.94 8.02
C LEU A 72 18.32 -8.19 8.93
N THR A 73 18.71 -7.19 9.74
CA THR A 73 19.85 -7.29 10.66
C THR A 73 19.58 -8.22 11.85
N THR A 74 18.35 -8.24 12.36
CA THR A 74 17.96 -9.08 13.50
C THR A 74 17.28 -10.38 13.08
N LYS A 75 16.93 -10.52 11.80
CA LYS A 75 16.17 -11.64 11.23
C LYS A 75 14.83 -11.87 11.94
N LYS A 76 14.22 -10.79 12.45
CA LYS A 76 12.92 -10.82 13.12
C LYS A 76 11.86 -10.25 12.20
N CYS A 77 10.73 -10.94 12.15
CA CYS A 77 9.55 -10.49 11.44
C CYS A 77 8.40 -10.28 12.42
N ASN A 78 7.65 -9.21 12.23
CA ASN A 78 6.45 -8.91 12.99
C ASN A 78 5.28 -8.68 12.02
N THR A 79 4.19 -9.40 12.25
CA THR A 79 2.93 -9.12 11.57
C THR A 79 2.31 -7.88 12.19
N PHE A 80 1.97 -6.90 11.36
CA PHE A 80 1.32 -5.67 11.84
C PHE A 80 -0.08 -5.46 11.26
N TYR A 81 -0.48 -6.24 10.25
CA TYR A 81 -1.84 -6.21 9.72
C TYR A 81 -2.28 -7.59 9.27
N GLU A 82 -3.50 -7.96 9.61
CA GLU A 82 -4.16 -9.18 9.16
C GLU A 82 -5.61 -8.86 8.77
N LYS A 83 -6.09 -9.51 7.72
CA LYS A 83 -7.47 -9.40 7.29
C LYS A 83 -7.99 -10.75 6.83
N LYS A 84 -9.19 -11.07 7.27
CA LYS A 84 -9.97 -12.23 6.82
C LYS A 84 -11.35 -11.76 6.36
N LEU A 85 -11.78 -12.25 5.21
CA LEU A 85 -13.13 -12.03 4.67
C LEU A 85 -13.88 -13.35 4.59
N ALA A 86 -15.15 -13.34 5.01
CA ALA A 86 -16.05 -14.48 4.82
C ALA A 86 -16.47 -14.63 3.34
N HIS A 87 -16.62 -13.50 2.64
CA HIS A 87 -17.05 -13.43 1.24
C HIS A 87 -16.18 -12.44 0.46
N GLY A 88 -15.95 -12.73 -0.81
CA GLY A 88 -15.10 -11.92 -1.70
C GLY A 88 -13.61 -12.26 -1.59
N TRP A 89 -12.78 -11.37 -2.12
CA TRP A 89 -11.32 -11.46 -2.09
C TRP A 89 -10.71 -10.18 -1.51
N ILE A 90 -9.46 -10.28 -1.07
CA ILE A 90 -8.71 -9.18 -0.49
C ILE A 90 -7.71 -8.65 -1.52
N GLU A 91 -7.72 -7.34 -1.72
CA GLU A 91 -6.65 -6.62 -2.42
C GLU A 91 -5.92 -5.73 -1.42
N LEU A 92 -4.69 -6.10 -1.05
CA LEU A 92 -3.79 -5.25 -0.26
C LEU A 92 -2.60 -4.82 -1.11
N LYS A 93 -2.04 -3.65 -0.81
CA LYS A 93 -0.77 -3.18 -1.39
C LYS A 93 0.20 -2.93 -0.25
N ALA A 94 1.50 -3.12 -0.48
CA ALA A 94 2.48 -2.80 0.55
C ALA A 94 2.38 -1.30 0.92
N PRO A 95 2.56 -0.95 2.21
CA PRO A 95 2.51 0.44 2.65
C PRO A 95 3.60 1.28 1.98
N ILE A 96 3.35 2.59 1.92
CA ILE A 96 4.36 3.57 1.53
C ILE A 96 4.92 4.17 2.81
N TYR A 97 6.17 3.83 3.13
CA TYR A 97 6.87 4.35 4.31
C TYR A 97 7.43 5.74 4.03
N ASN A 98 7.55 6.54 5.08
CA ASN A 98 8.39 7.72 5.07
C ASN A 98 9.88 7.32 5.16
N SER A 99 10.77 8.29 4.95
CA SER A 99 12.21 8.08 4.84
C SER A 99 12.87 7.35 6.01
N ASP A 100 12.44 7.59 7.25
CA ASP A 100 12.96 6.93 8.45
C ASP A 100 12.19 5.64 8.84
N GLY A 101 11.11 5.34 8.11
CA GLY A 101 10.26 4.18 8.32
C GLY A 101 9.42 4.21 9.60
N SER A 102 9.30 5.34 10.30
CA SER A 102 8.49 5.49 11.52
C SER A 102 6.99 5.67 11.26
N LYS A 103 6.63 6.09 10.04
CA LYS A 103 5.27 6.32 9.58
C LYS A 103 5.05 5.67 8.23
N PHE A 104 3.79 5.31 7.94
CA PHE A 104 3.45 4.76 6.63
C PHE A 104 2.01 5.03 6.24
N LEU A 105 1.78 5.05 4.93
CA LEU A 105 0.47 5.20 4.32
C LEU A 105 -0.06 3.85 3.87
N LEU A 106 -1.35 3.63 4.11
CA LEU A 106 -2.08 2.43 3.69
C LEU A 106 -3.34 2.80 2.94
N LEU A 107 -3.68 1.97 1.96
CA LEU A 107 -5.01 1.93 1.37
C LEU A 107 -5.80 0.79 2.01
N LEU A 108 -6.83 1.13 2.78
CA LEU A 108 -7.68 0.17 3.48
C LEU A 108 -9.15 0.37 3.12
N PRO A 109 -9.96 -0.70 3.15
CA PRO A 109 -11.41 -0.57 3.10
C PRO A 109 -11.91 0.11 4.38
N GLU A 110 -12.51 1.29 4.23
CA GLU A 110 -13.09 2.08 5.33
C GLU A 110 -14.60 2.29 5.08
N PRO A 111 -15.44 2.27 6.14
CA PRO A 111 -16.89 2.40 6.00
C PRO A 111 -17.30 3.84 5.63
N GLU A 112 -18.33 3.94 4.79
CA GLU A 112 -19.03 5.17 4.40
C GLU A 112 -20.54 4.94 4.41
N GLY A 113 -21.15 5.16 5.57
CA GLY A 113 -22.54 4.79 5.81
C GLY A 113 -22.74 3.27 5.81
N LYS A 114 -23.44 2.74 4.81
CA LYS A 114 -23.72 1.30 4.66
C LYS A 114 -22.73 0.58 3.74
N ASP A 115 -21.90 1.33 3.04
CA ASP A 115 -20.96 0.83 2.06
C ASP A 115 -19.52 0.92 2.59
N THR A 116 -18.57 0.39 1.83
CA THR A 116 -17.14 0.43 2.17
C THR A 116 -16.34 0.77 0.93
N TYR A 117 -15.41 1.72 1.06
CA TYR A 117 -14.57 2.19 -0.03
C TYR A 117 -13.10 2.15 0.38
N LYS A 118 -12.20 2.01 -0.61
CA LYS A 118 -10.76 2.02 -0.35
C LYS A 118 -10.28 3.45 -0.12
N HIS A 119 -9.81 3.71 1.10
CA HIS A 119 -9.37 5.02 1.54
C HIS A 119 -7.94 5.01 2.07
N LEU A 120 -7.32 6.18 2.01
CA LEU A 120 -5.98 6.42 2.51
C LEU A 120 -6.01 6.65 4.03
N SER A 121 -5.09 6.00 4.73
CA SER A 121 -4.85 6.14 6.16
C SER A 121 -3.35 6.30 6.44
N LEU A 122 -3.00 7.14 7.40
CA LEU A 122 -1.65 7.32 7.94
C LEU A 122 -1.53 6.52 9.24
N VAL A 123 -0.44 5.76 9.38
CA VAL A 123 -0.05 5.09 10.61
C VAL A 123 1.22 5.73 11.12
N GLU A 124 1.27 5.99 12.43
CA GLU A 124 2.43 6.51 13.14
C GLU A 124 2.88 5.50 14.20
N ASN A 125 4.18 5.45 14.50
CA ASN A 125 4.76 4.59 15.54
C ASN A 125 4.44 3.09 15.37
N HIS A 126 4.10 2.66 14.16
CA HIS A 126 3.71 1.28 13.83
C HIS A 126 2.45 0.76 14.51
N ASP A 127 1.62 1.63 15.08
CA ASP A 127 0.35 1.24 15.68
C ASP A 127 -0.81 1.45 14.70
N ILE A 128 -1.15 0.39 13.96
CA ILE A 128 -2.24 0.42 12.98
C ILE A 128 -3.63 0.62 13.61
N SER A 129 -3.78 0.32 14.91
CA SER A 129 -5.04 0.51 15.62
C SER A 129 -5.37 1.99 15.79
N GLN A 130 -4.33 2.83 15.86
CA GLN A 130 -4.40 4.29 15.98
C GLN A 130 -4.27 5.03 14.65
N ARG A 131 -4.49 4.33 13.52
CA ARG A 131 -4.35 4.94 12.18
C ARG A 131 -5.27 6.15 12.02
N LYS A 132 -4.72 7.23 11.45
CA LYS A 132 -5.45 8.44 11.08
C LYS A 132 -5.97 8.31 9.65
N ARG A 133 -7.28 8.26 9.48
CA ARG A 133 -7.91 8.30 8.16
C ARG A 133 -7.71 9.67 7.51
N LEU A 134 -7.32 9.68 6.23
CA LEU A 134 -6.98 10.91 5.48
C LEU A 134 -8.00 11.26 4.38
N THR A 135 -8.75 10.28 3.89
CA THR A 135 -9.72 10.48 2.81
C THR A 135 -11.07 9.87 3.18
N PHE A 136 -12.13 10.52 2.71
CA PHE A 136 -13.53 10.22 3.04
C PHE A 136 -14.42 10.39 1.82
N GLY A 137 -15.71 10.08 1.98
CA GLY A 137 -16.76 10.20 0.98
C GLY A 137 -16.95 8.91 0.19
N LYS A 138 -18.07 8.80 -0.54
CA LYS A 138 -18.42 7.62 -1.35
C LYS A 138 -17.59 7.57 -2.65
N ARG A 139 -16.29 7.39 -2.51
CA ARG A 139 -15.29 7.37 -3.59
C ARG A 139 -14.13 6.44 -3.28
N VAL A 140 -13.43 5.99 -4.31
CA VAL A 140 -12.32 5.04 -4.19
C VAL A 140 -11.00 5.73 -4.48
N ILE A 141 -10.01 5.54 -3.61
CA ILE A 141 -8.62 5.90 -3.90
C ILE A 141 -7.95 4.74 -4.65
N SER A 142 -7.53 4.98 -5.90
CA SER A 142 -7.03 3.93 -6.79
C SER A 142 -5.52 3.70 -6.66
N SER A 143 -4.75 4.77 -6.49
CA SER A 143 -3.29 4.72 -6.35
C SER A 143 -2.74 5.89 -5.53
N VAL A 144 -1.67 5.65 -4.78
CA VAL A 144 -0.87 6.71 -4.15
C VAL A 144 0.36 6.93 -5.00
N TYR A 145 0.60 8.18 -5.43
CA TYR A 145 1.72 8.55 -6.28
C TYR A 145 2.99 8.84 -5.49
N GLY A 146 2.85 9.43 -4.30
CA GLY A 146 4.00 9.68 -3.44
C GLY A 146 3.71 10.60 -2.28
N TRP A 147 4.73 10.75 -1.44
CA TRP A 147 4.68 11.49 -0.19
C TRP A 147 5.80 12.53 -0.18
N ASP A 148 5.42 13.80 -0.20
CA ASP A 148 6.31 14.91 0.10
C ASP A 148 6.35 15.14 1.62
N GLU A 149 7.37 14.57 2.26
CA GLU A 149 7.55 14.66 3.71
C GLU A 149 7.80 16.11 4.17
N ALA A 150 8.55 16.89 3.39
CA ALA A 150 8.95 18.25 3.75
C ALA A 150 7.74 19.21 3.82
N ARG A 151 6.80 19.08 2.88
CA ARG A 151 5.55 19.85 2.88
C ARG A 151 4.41 19.13 3.58
N SER A 152 4.60 17.86 3.98
CA SER A 152 3.58 17.00 4.58
C SER A 152 2.37 16.79 3.65
N LEU A 153 2.64 16.56 2.36
CA LEU A 153 1.63 16.36 1.33
C LEU A 153 1.70 14.94 0.77
N VAL A 154 0.54 14.34 0.51
CA VAL A 154 0.44 13.04 -0.17
C VAL A 154 -0.36 13.20 -1.44
N TYR A 155 0.23 12.78 -2.55
CA TYR A 155 -0.39 12.82 -3.87
C TYR A 155 -0.96 11.46 -4.23
N TYR A 156 -2.19 11.43 -4.75
CA TYR A 156 -2.88 10.18 -5.09
C TYR A 156 -3.87 10.40 -6.24
N ALA A 157 -4.37 9.29 -6.80
CA ALA A 157 -5.52 9.29 -7.69
C ALA A 157 -6.72 8.62 -7.03
N GLY A 158 -7.91 9.10 -7.39
CA GLY A 158 -9.16 8.52 -6.93
C GLY A 158 -10.32 8.96 -7.81
N THR A 159 -11.47 8.32 -7.58
CA THR A 159 -12.72 8.73 -8.21
C THR A 159 -13.28 9.97 -7.51
N ILE A 160 -14.18 10.67 -8.20
CA ILE A 160 -15.02 11.69 -7.57
C ILE A 160 -16.27 11.05 -6.96
N GLU A 161 -16.84 11.68 -5.94
CA GLU A 161 -18.13 11.25 -5.38
C GLU A 161 -19.25 11.61 -6.36
N GLY A 162 -20.20 10.69 -6.56
CA GLY A 162 -21.33 10.87 -7.47
C GLY A 162 -21.07 10.48 -8.93
N ASP A 163 -19.82 10.41 -9.37
CA ASP A 163 -19.46 9.93 -10.71
C ASP A 163 -18.22 9.01 -10.67
N HIS A 164 -18.48 7.70 -10.62
CA HIS A 164 -17.43 6.69 -10.51
C HIS A 164 -16.70 6.42 -11.85
N GLY A 165 -17.16 7.00 -12.96
CA GLY A 165 -16.50 6.90 -14.26
C GLY A 165 -15.28 7.83 -14.40
N GLN A 166 -15.17 8.82 -13.50
CA GLN A 166 -14.10 9.82 -13.52
C GLN A 166 -12.96 9.45 -12.58
N GLN A 167 -11.75 9.86 -12.94
CA GLN A 167 -10.57 9.74 -12.09
C GLN A 167 -9.75 11.03 -12.13
N HIS A 168 -9.35 11.51 -10.97
CA HIS A 168 -8.54 12.72 -10.86
C HIS A 168 -7.34 12.51 -9.94
N VAL A 169 -6.38 13.42 -10.05
CA VAL A 169 -5.24 13.53 -9.15
C VAL A 169 -5.60 14.49 -8.03
N TYR A 170 -5.29 14.09 -6.79
CA TYR A 170 -5.54 14.83 -5.58
C TYR A 170 -4.25 15.00 -4.78
N VAL A 171 -4.29 15.93 -3.84
CA VAL A 171 -3.30 16.06 -2.78
C VAL A 171 -4.01 16.18 -1.43
N VAL A 172 -3.54 15.45 -0.43
CA VAL A 172 -3.97 15.62 0.98
C VAL A 172 -2.84 16.21 1.80
N ASP A 173 -3.17 17.21 2.61
CA ASP A 173 -2.26 17.79 3.61
C ASP A 173 -2.41 17.02 4.93
N LEU A 174 -1.32 16.41 5.40
CA LEU A 174 -1.32 15.57 6.60
C LEU A 174 -1.52 16.39 7.90
N LYS A 175 -1.19 17.68 7.89
CA LYS A 175 -1.34 18.59 9.03
C LYS A 175 -2.80 18.95 9.23
N THR A 176 -3.49 19.33 8.16
CA THR A 176 -4.90 19.75 8.22
C THR A 176 -5.88 18.59 8.01
N ALA A 177 -5.43 17.45 7.49
CA ALA A 177 -6.25 16.34 7.05
C ALA A 177 -7.30 16.72 6.00
N SER A 178 -7.01 17.73 5.17
CA SER A 178 -7.86 18.16 4.07
C SER A 178 -7.26 17.75 2.73
N ASP A 179 -8.05 17.12 1.87
CA ASP A 179 -7.67 16.87 0.47
C ASP A 179 -8.27 17.90 -0.49
N ARG A 180 -7.56 18.13 -1.59
CA ARG A 180 -8.05 18.94 -2.71
C ARG A 180 -7.76 18.26 -4.03
N CYS A 181 -8.63 18.47 -5.01
CA CYS A 181 -8.44 18.00 -6.36
C CYS A 181 -7.45 18.91 -7.11
N LEU A 182 -6.50 18.32 -7.83
CA LEU A 182 -5.54 19.04 -8.67
C LEU A 182 -6.00 19.16 -10.12
N THR A 183 -6.82 18.20 -10.58
CA THR A 183 -7.16 18.06 -12.00
C THR A 183 -8.65 18.24 -12.30
N CYS A 184 -9.50 18.54 -11.31
CA CYS A 184 -10.95 18.61 -11.50
C CYS A 184 -11.37 19.77 -12.42
N ASP A 185 -10.66 20.90 -12.33
CA ASP A 185 -10.96 22.11 -13.12
C ASP A 185 -10.06 22.24 -14.35
N VAL A 186 -9.32 21.19 -14.70
CA VAL A 186 -8.46 21.19 -15.88
C VAL A 186 -9.32 20.97 -17.13
N ALA A 187 -9.21 21.87 -18.10
CA ALA A 187 -9.85 21.75 -19.40
C ALA A 187 -8.84 21.26 -20.46
N THR A 188 -9.32 20.41 -21.37
CA THR A 188 -8.64 20.03 -22.61
C THR A 188 -9.34 20.69 -23.80
N PRO A 189 -8.75 20.69 -25.00
CA PRO A 189 -9.40 21.19 -26.21
C PRO A 189 -10.77 20.54 -26.50
N GLU A 190 -10.99 19.32 -26.01
CA GLU A 190 -12.22 18.53 -26.18
C GLU A 190 -13.26 18.76 -25.07
N GLY A 191 -12.93 19.48 -24.01
CA GLY A 191 -13.84 19.75 -22.88
C GLY A 191 -13.19 19.55 -21.51
N PRO A 192 -13.99 19.37 -20.44
CA PRO A 192 -13.45 19.14 -19.10
C PRO A 192 -12.68 17.80 -19.03
N CYS A 193 -11.51 17.80 -18.38
CA CYS A 193 -10.71 16.60 -18.19
C CYS A 193 -11.35 15.69 -17.13
N GLN A 194 -12.01 14.61 -17.56
CA GLN A 194 -12.71 13.68 -16.66
C GLN A 194 -11.84 12.49 -16.20
N PHE A 195 -10.68 12.29 -16.83
CA PHE A 195 -9.78 11.19 -16.49
C PHE A 195 -8.33 11.66 -16.56
N ALA A 196 -7.69 11.76 -15.39
CA ALA A 196 -6.32 12.19 -15.25
C ALA A 196 -5.47 11.16 -14.48
N SER A 197 -4.18 11.18 -14.77
CA SER A 197 -3.14 10.48 -14.01
C SER A 197 -1.93 11.40 -13.86
N GLY A 198 -1.10 11.14 -12.86
CA GLY A 198 0.07 11.96 -12.54
C GLY A 198 1.36 11.16 -12.50
N SER A 199 2.47 11.84 -12.79
CA SER A 199 3.83 11.41 -12.47
C SER A 199 4.54 12.58 -11.82
N PHE A 200 5.28 12.31 -10.75
CA PHE A 200 5.90 13.35 -9.94
C PHE A 200 7.42 13.24 -10.01
N SER A 201 8.10 14.39 -9.93
CA SER A 201 9.55 14.43 -9.75
C SER A 201 9.91 13.73 -8.43
N ALA A 202 11.11 13.16 -8.33
CA ALA A 202 11.55 12.46 -7.12
C ALA A 202 11.52 13.33 -5.85
N LYS A 203 11.56 14.65 -6.01
CA LYS A 203 11.52 15.64 -4.92
C LYS A 203 10.14 16.29 -4.75
N PHE A 204 9.16 15.91 -5.57
CA PHE A 204 7.84 16.54 -5.64
C PHE A 204 7.86 18.06 -5.90
N SER A 205 9.01 18.61 -6.30
CA SER A 205 9.23 20.00 -6.69
C SER A 205 8.87 20.24 -8.15
#